data_AF-A0A7C6Q416-F1
#
_entry.id   AF-A0A7C6Q416-F1
#
_cell.length_a   1.000
_cell.length_b   1.000
_cell.length_c   1.000
_cell.angle_alpha   90.00
_cell.angle_beta   90.00
_cell.angle_gamma   90.00
#
_symmetry.space_group_name_H-M   'P 1'
#
loop_
_entity.id
_entity.type
_entity.pdbx_description
1 polymer ?
#
loop_
_entity_poly.entity_id
_entity_poly.type
_entity_poly.pdbx_seq_one_letter_code
_entity_poly.pdbx_strand_id
1 'polypeptide(L)'
;MSQKYDITMKNIFSDMADDIMSYFLGLQYTKIDELNIEFARVERRDSDMIFKCTTDKGNVAVHIEFQSENDGKMPYRMLRYSLEIMEKHNLLPYQVVIYIGKDNMKMENGLSYNFGEQNTLDYKYKIINVGDIKFTDVLKTDYYDLYSLLPLMDQNRRKEEGEKYLERCVEAIKDIPIDINKKKDIAFKAEILSGIIFKKEVIERVFSEVVKMFRIEESETYKMIIEKGIEKGIEKGIKEGIERGIEEGIKKGAKEEKIAIAKKLLKNGMPIDKIAEITELSEDEIKKLMN
;
A
#
# COMPACT_ATOMS: atom_id res chain seq x y z
N MET A 1 -11.47 -38.31 -10.03
CA MET A 1 -11.10 -39.47 -9.19
C MET A 1 -10.01 -39.19 -8.14
N SER A 2 -9.54 -37.95 -7.93
CA SER A 2 -8.44 -37.63 -7.00
C SER A 2 -8.84 -37.22 -5.57
N GLN A 3 -10.04 -36.65 -5.36
CA GLN A 3 -10.42 -36.11 -4.04
C GLN A 3 -10.62 -37.15 -2.93
N LYS A 4 -11.03 -38.38 -3.27
CA LYS A 4 -11.29 -39.44 -2.27
C LYS A 4 -10.01 -40.08 -1.73
N TYR A 5 -8.98 -40.18 -2.58
CA TYR A 5 -7.64 -40.62 -2.16
C TYR A 5 -6.94 -39.54 -1.34
N ASP A 6 -7.13 -38.26 -1.66
CA ASP A 6 -6.51 -37.14 -0.94
C ASP A 6 -7.01 -37.02 0.52
N ILE A 7 -8.31 -37.21 0.77
CA ILE A 7 -8.88 -37.22 2.13
C ILE A 7 -8.43 -38.46 2.92
N THR A 8 -8.40 -39.62 2.27
CA THR A 8 -7.98 -40.88 2.92
C THR A 8 -6.48 -40.85 3.26
N MET A 9 -5.64 -40.31 2.36
CA MET A 9 -4.21 -40.07 2.61
C MET A 9 -4.01 -39.03 3.71
N LYS A 10 -4.71 -37.89 3.68
CA LYS A 10 -4.62 -36.88 4.75
C LYS A 10 -4.98 -37.45 6.12
N ASN A 11 -6.02 -38.29 6.21
CA ASN A 11 -6.40 -38.93 7.46
C ASN A 11 -5.36 -39.97 7.93
N ILE A 12 -4.84 -40.82 7.03
CA ILE A 12 -3.79 -41.81 7.35
C ILE A 12 -2.48 -41.12 7.78
N PHE A 13 -2.09 -40.05 7.10
CA PHE A 13 -0.87 -39.31 7.42
C PHE A 13 -1.03 -38.33 8.57
N SER A 14 -2.26 -37.94 8.95
CA SER A 14 -2.50 -37.15 10.16
C SER A 14 -2.09 -37.94 11.41
N ASP A 15 -2.43 -39.23 11.48
CA ASP A 15 -2.12 -40.09 12.63
C ASP A 15 -0.65 -40.57 12.64
N MET A 16 0.00 -40.68 11.48
CA MET A 16 1.42 -41.01 11.35
C MET A 16 2.34 -39.79 11.21
N ALA A 17 1.78 -38.57 11.25
CA ALA A 17 2.51 -37.34 10.93
C ALA A 17 3.75 -37.23 11.81
N ASP A 18 3.64 -37.57 13.09
CA ASP A 18 4.72 -37.30 14.02
C ASP A 18 5.93 -38.23 13.87
N ASP A 19 5.67 -39.52 13.63
CA ASP A 19 6.72 -40.51 13.37
C ASP A 19 7.39 -40.29 12.01
N ILE A 20 6.58 -39.95 10.99
CA ILE A 20 7.05 -39.63 9.64
C ILE A 20 7.92 -38.38 9.66
N MET A 21 7.47 -37.30 10.30
CA MET A 21 8.22 -36.06 10.40
C MET A 21 9.52 -36.27 11.18
N SER A 22 9.50 -37.02 12.27
CA SER A 22 10.71 -37.35 13.05
C SER A 22 11.74 -38.12 12.21
N TYR A 23 11.27 -39.10 11.43
CA TYR A 23 12.14 -39.93 10.59
C TYR A 23 12.69 -39.18 9.37
N PHE A 24 11.84 -38.44 8.62
CA PHE A 24 12.24 -37.77 7.38
C PHE A 24 12.99 -36.47 7.61
N LEU A 25 12.69 -35.72 8.67
CA LEU A 25 13.42 -34.49 8.97
C LEU A 25 14.77 -34.77 9.64
N GLY A 26 14.91 -35.92 10.32
CA GLY A 26 16.10 -36.25 11.10
C GLY A 26 16.31 -35.30 12.28
N LEU A 27 15.25 -34.68 12.78
CA LEU A 27 15.26 -33.65 13.83
C LEU A 27 14.37 -34.08 15.00
N GLN A 28 14.80 -33.76 16.22
CA GLN A 28 13.89 -33.72 17.36
C GLN A 28 13.04 -32.47 17.25
N TYR A 29 11.71 -32.60 17.28
CA TYR A 29 10.81 -31.44 17.23
C TYR A 29 9.62 -31.63 18.18
N THR A 30 9.02 -30.51 18.57
CA THR A 30 7.76 -30.45 19.32
C THR A 30 6.77 -29.65 18.50
N LYS A 31 5.62 -30.24 18.12
CA LYS A 31 4.55 -29.53 17.41
C LYS A 31 3.90 -28.53 18.37
N ILE A 32 3.93 -27.24 18.03
CA ILE A 32 3.38 -26.16 18.88
C ILE A 32 2.00 -25.73 18.39
N ASP A 33 1.81 -25.56 17.08
CA ASP A 33 0.55 -25.16 16.46
C ASP A 33 0.47 -25.64 15.01
N GLU A 34 -0.75 -25.75 14.47
CA GLU A 34 -0.99 -25.97 13.04
C GLU A 34 -1.29 -24.64 12.34
N LEU A 35 -0.43 -24.25 11.39
CA LEU A 35 -0.56 -23.00 10.67
C LEU A 35 -1.35 -23.22 9.38
N ASN A 36 -2.63 -22.85 9.39
CA ASN A 36 -3.44 -22.79 8.17
C ASN A 36 -3.21 -21.46 7.44
N ILE A 37 -2.75 -21.53 6.19
CA ILE A 37 -2.59 -20.37 5.32
C ILE A 37 -3.62 -20.50 4.19
N GLU A 38 -4.65 -19.65 4.20
CA GLU A 38 -5.51 -19.46 3.03
C GLU A 38 -4.81 -18.50 2.05
N PHE A 39 -4.47 -19.01 0.86
CA PHE A 39 -3.89 -18.17 -0.19
C PHE A 39 -5.00 -17.33 -0.84
N ALA A 40 -5.27 -16.15 -0.27
CA ALA A 40 -6.13 -15.15 -0.90
C ALA A 40 -5.44 -14.63 -2.19
N ARG A 41 -5.78 -15.20 -3.34
CA ARG A 41 -5.36 -14.69 -4.65
C ARG A 41 -6.32 -13.61 -5.13
N VAL A 42 -6.13 -12.37 -4.66
CA VAL A 42 -6.31 -11.14 -5.47
C VAL A 42 -5.53 -10.00 -4.81
N GLU A 43 -4.27 -9.79 -5.16
CA GLU A 43 -3.64 -8.46 -5.03
C GLU A 43 -3.53 -7.89 -6.46
N ARG A 44 -4.52 -7.11 -6.89
CA ARG A 44 -4.28 -6.13 -7.96
C ARG A 44 -3.65 -4.91 -7.30
N ARG A 45 -2.33 -4.79 -7.40
CA ARG A 45 -1.63 -3.54 -7.10
C ARG A 45 -1.17 -2.95 -8.42
N ASP A 46 -1.70 -1.77 -8.74
CA ASP A 46 -1.38 -1.03 -9.97
C ASP A 46 -0.09 -0.18 -9.82
N SER A 47 0.72 -0.40 -8.78
CA SER A 47 1.80 0.51 -8.35
C SER A 47 3.20 0.08 -8.75
N ASP A 48 3.35 -1.10 -9.35
CA ASP A 48 4.66 -1.72 -9.57
C ASP A 48 5.10 -1.50 -11.02
N MET A 49 6.34 -1.04 -11.23
CA MET A 49 6.88 -0.82 -12.57
C MET A 49 7.77 -2.00 -12.98
N ILE A 50 7.41 -2.70 -14.06
CA ILE A 50 8.16 -3.85 -14.57
C ILE A 50 8.54 -3.61 -16.04
N PHE A 51 9.83 -3.71 -16.35
CA PHE A 51 10.38 -3.54 -17.69
C PHE A 51 11.28 -4.72 -18.08
N LYS A 52 11.24 -5.12 -19.36
CA LYS A 52 12.28 -5.99 -19.92
C LYS A 52 13.46 -5.12 -20.35
N CYS A 53 14.65 -5.42 -19.85
CA CYS A 53 15.88 -4.70 -20.16
C CYS A 53 16.97 -5.65 -20.65
N THR A 54 17.77 -5.19 -21.60
CA THR A 54 18.98 -5.88 -22.06
C THR A 54 20.18 -5.35 -21.29
N THR A 55 20.97 -6.25 -20.70
CA THR A 55 22.22 -5.92 -19.99
C THR A 55 23.40 -6.64 -20.63
N ASP A 56 24.62 -6.31 -20.20
CA ASP A 56 25.84 -7.05 -20.52
C ASP A 56 25.79 -8.53 -20.08
N LYS A 57 24.92 -8.86 -19.11
CA LYS A 57 24.68 -10.21 -18.59
C LYS A 57 23.45 -10.91 -19.16
N GLY A 58 22.80 -10.30 -20.16
CA GLY A 58 21.60 -10.83 -20.80
C GLY A 58 20.31 -10.08 -20.47
N ASN A 59 19.18 -10.66 -20.86
CA ASN A 59 17.86 -10.05 -20.65
C ASN A 59 17.38 -10.26 -19.20
N VAL A 60 16.95 -9.18 -18.57
CA VAL A 60 16.40 -9.19 -17.20
C VAL A 60 15.06 -8.46 -17.16
N ALA A 61 14.25 -8.76 -16.14
CA ALA A 61 13.07 -7.99 -15.80
C ALA A 61 13.42 -7.01 -14.67
N VAL A 62 13.52 -5.72 -14.98
CA VAL A 62 13.72 -4.68 -13.98
C VAL A 62 12.37 -4.39 -13.31
N HIS A 63 12.30 -4.60 -12.01
CA HIS A 63 11.11 -4.32 -11.20
C HIS A 63 11.42 -3.24 -10.18
N ILE A 64 10.67 -2.14 -10.23
CA ILE A 64 10.80 -0.98 -9.35
C ILE A 64 9.54 -0.82 -8.53
N GLU A 65 9.74 -0.80 -7.22
CA GLU A 65 8.69 -0.61 -6.22
C GLU A 65 8.92 0.70 -5.46
N PHE A 66 7.89 1.52 -5.31
CA PHE A 66 7.99 2.77 -4.54
C PHE A 66 7.42 2.58 -3.13
N GLN A 67 8.13 3.07 -2.11
CA GLN A 67 7.68 3.01 -0.72
C GLN A 67 7.90 4.36 -0.02
N SER A 68 6.84 4.92 0.56
CA SER A 68 6.90 6.13 1.41
C SER A 68 6.95 5.82 2.90
N GLU A 69 6.69 4.57 3.28
CA GLU A 69 6.65 4.10 4.66
C GLU A 69 7.58 2.89 4.83
N ASN A 70 7.96 2.61 6.08
CA ASN A 70 8.75 1.43 6.41
C ASN A 70 7.84 0.21 6.58
N ASP A 71 7.70 -0.59 5.53
CA ASP A 71 6.92 -1.84 5.57
C ASP A 71 7.82 -3.04 5.94
N GLY A 72 7.62 -3.57 7.15
CA GLY A 72 8.37 -4.73 7.65
C GLY A 72 8.13 -6.02 6.86
N LYS A 73 7.08 -6.08 6.02
CA LYS A 73 6.78 -7.22 5.15
C LYS A 73 7.37 -7.08 3.75
N MET A 74 8.14 -6.02 3.47
CA MET A 74 8.73 -5.82 2.13
C MET A 74 9.51 -7.02 1.59
N PRO A 75 10.36 -7.72 2.37
CA PRO A 75 11.09 -8.86 1.84
C PRO A 75 10.21 -9.97 1.26
N TYR A 76 9.10 -10.27 1.93
CA TYR A 76 8.14 -11.27 1.46
C TYR A 76 7.42 -10.83 0.19
N ARG A 77 7.05 -9.54 0.10
CA ARG A 77 6.43 -8.96 -1.10
C ARG A 77 7.38 -9.01 -2.29
N MET A 78 8.62 -8.57 -2.09
CA MET A 78 9.65 -8.57 -3.14
C MET A 78 9.95 -9.98 -3.64
N LEU A 79 10.06 -10.96 -2.73
CA LEU A 79 10.25 -12.36 -3.12
C LEU A 79 9.05 -12.91 -3.90
N ARG A 80 7.82 -12.60 -3.48
CA ARG A 80 6.61 -12.98 -4.23
C ARG A 80 6.65 -12.45 -5.67
N TYR A 81 6.94 -11.15 -5.84
CA TYR A 81 7.06 -10.56 -7.17
C TYR A 81 8.18 -11.18 -8.00
N SER A 82 9.32 -11.52 -7.36
CA SER A 82 10.43 -12.21 -8.01
C SER A 82 9.96 -13.52 -8.66
N LEU A 83 9.27 -14.34 -7.86
CA LEU A 83 8.75 -15.64 -8.30
C LEU A 83 7.71 -15.48 -9.41
N GLU A 84 6.78 -14.52 -9.28
CA GLU A 84 5.77 -14.26 -10.32
C GLU A 84 6.38 -13.79 -11.64
N ILE A 85 7.41 -12.94 -11.58
CA ILE A 85 8.13 -12.46 -12.78
C ILE A 85 8.83 -13.62 -13.47
N MET A 86 9.53 -14.46 -12.70
CA MET A 86 10.21 -15.64 -13.23
C MET A 86 9.20 -16.62 -13.86
N GLU A 87 8.10 -16.92 -13.19
CA GLU A 87 7.06 -17.84 -13.65
C GLU A 87 6.39 -17.34 -14.94
N LYS A 88 5.98 -16.06 -14.98
CA LYS A 88 5.20 -15.51 -16.10
C LYS A 88 6.05 -15.15 -17.31
N HIS A 89 7.27 -14.67 -17.10
CA HIS A 89 8.08 -14.07 -18.15
C HIS A 89 9.37 -14.83 -18.47
N ASN A 90 9.73 -15.83 -17.66
CA ASN A 90 10.98 -16.59 -17.81
C ASN A 90 12.21 -15.66 -17.91
N LEU A 91 12.22 -14.59 -17.10
CA LEU A 91 13.30 -13.61 -16.99
C LEU A 91 13.80 -13.55 -15.55
N LEU A 92 15.11 -13.33 -15.40
CA LEU A 92 15.70 -13.03 -14.10
C LEU A 92 15.25 -11.64 -13.63
N PRO A 93 14.69 -11.50 -12.42
CA PRO A 93 14.25 -10.23 -11.90
C PRO A 93 15.43 -9.45 -11.29
N TYR A 94 15.58 -8.19 -11.70
CA TYR A 94 16.44 -7.22 -11.05
C TYR A 94 15.56 -6.22 -10.29
N GLN A 95 15.49 -6.40 -8.98
CA GLN A 95 14.48 -5.72 -8.16
C GLN A 95 15.07 -4.59 -7.34
N VAL A 96 14.38 -3.45 -7.37
CA VAL A 96 14.78 -2.23 -6.66
C VAL A 96 13.56 -1.66 -5.94
N VAL A 97 13.70 -1.42 -4.64
CA VAL A 97 12.77 -0.57 -3.88
C VAL A 97 13.35 0.84 -3.84
N ILE A 98 12.56 1.83 -4.28
CA ILE A 98 12.87 3.26 -4.12
C ILE A 98 12.09 3.77 -2.91
N TYR A 99 12.83 4.07 -1.84
CA TYR A 99 12.26 4.62 -0.62
C TYR A 99 12.30 6.14 -0.65
N ILE A 100 11.13 6.77 -0.51
CA ILE A 100 10.91 8.23 -0.59
C ILE A 100 10.37 8.82 0.72
N GLY A 101 10.31 8.02 1.78
CA GLY A 101 9.70 8.39 3.04
C GLY A 101 10.44 9.49 3.81
N LYS A 102 9.71 10.13 4.72
CA LYS A 102 10.24 11.18 5.61
C LYS A 102 11.20 10.63 6.66
N ASP A 103 10.87 9.47 7.21
CA ASP A 103 11.63 8.83 8.27
C ASP A 103 12.86 8.10 7.71
N ASN A 104 13.82 7.78 8.58
CA ASN A 104 14.96 6.96 8.17
C ASN A 104 14.48 5.59 7.66
N MET A 105 15.10 5.10 6.58
CA MET A 105 14.80 3.78 6.01
C MET A 105 15.29 2.68 6.97
N LYS A 106 14.40 1.74 7.28
CA LYS A 106 14.60 0.62 8.22
C LYS A 106 14.22 -0.74 7.63
N MET A 107 13.73 -0.76 6.39
CA MET A 107 13.31 -2.00 5.74
C MET A 107 14.51 -2.90 5.46
N GLU A 108 14.34 -4.18 5.75
CA GLU A 108 15.30 -5.20 5.36
C GLU A 108 15.37 -5.32 3.82
N ASN A 109 16.55 -5.62 3.29
CA ASN A 109 16.79 -5.73 1.84
C ASN A 109 16.77 -7.17 1.32
N GLY A 110 16.21 -8.09 2.10
CA GLY A 110 16.20 -9.50 1.75
C GLY A 110 15.54 -10.37 2.79
N LEU A 111 15.45 -11.65 2.48
CA LEU A 111 14.94 -12.70 3.34
C LEU A 111 15.94 -13.84 3.33
N SER A 112 16.38 -14.27 4.51
CA SER A 112 17.29 -15.40 4.62
C SER A 112 16.90 -16.31 5.78
N TYR A 113 16.95 -17.61 5.55
CA TYR A 113 16.94 -18.61 6.61
C TYR A 113 17.88 -19.76 6.24
N ASN A 114 18.40 -20.42 7.28
CA ASN A 114 19.20 -21.62 7.13
C ASN A 114 18.68 -22.67 8.12
N PHE A 115 18.09 -23.73 7.57
CA PHE A 115 17.56 -24.86 8.30
C PHE A 115 18.24 -26.15 7.84
N GLY A 116 19.56 -26.21 8.04
CA GLY A 116 20.41 -27.32 7.60
C GLY A 116 20.78 -27.22 6.12
N GLU A 117 21.48 -28.24 5.62
CA GLU A 117 22.11 -28.19 4.28
C GLU A 117 21.10 -28.16 3.12
N GLN A 118 19.90 -28.71 3.32
CA GLN A 118 18.91 -28.89 2.25
C GLN A 118 17.81 -27.83 2.24
N ASN A 119 17.64 -27.06 3.33
CA ASN A 119 16.56 -26.08 3.46
C ASN A 119 17.15 -24.71 3.79
N THR A 120 17.54 -23.97 2.76
CA THR A 120 18.06 -22.61 2.88
C THR A 120 17.37 -21.68 1.90
N LEU A 121 17.28 -20.41 2.29
CA LEU A 121 16.91 -19.31 1.41
C LEU A 121 17.91 -18.18 1.63
N ASP A 122 18.46 -17.66 0.55
CA ASP A 122 19.16 -16.39 0.55
C ASP A 122 18.65 -15.55 -0.61
N TYR A 123 17.81 -14.58 -0.28
CA TYR A 123 17.18 -13.70 -1.25
C TYR A 123 17.48 -12.25 -0.89
N LYS A 124 17.93 -11.47 -1.88
CA LYS A 124 18.32 -10.06 -1.72
C LYS A 124 17.77 -9.23 -2.88
N TYR A 125 17.47 -7.98 -2.59
CA TYR A 125 17.13 -6.95 -3.57
C TYR A 125 17.77 -5.63 -3.17
N LYS A 126 17.75 -4.65 -4.08
CA LYS A 126 18.33 -3.34 -3.82
C LYS A 126 17.30 -2.42 -3.18
N ILE A 127 17.69 -1.66 -2.17
CA ILE A 127 16.93 -0.51 -1.68
C ILE A 127 17.72 0.75 -2.00
N ILE A 128 17.08 1.72 -2.64
CA ILE A 128 17.61 3.06 -2.86
C ILE A 128 16.79 4.02 -1.99
N ASN A 129 17.42 4.54 -0.94
CA ASN A 129 16.82 5.61 -0.13
C ASN A 129 17.12 6.96 -0.80
N VAL A 130 16.09 7.62 -1.32
CA VAL A 130 16.22 8.92 -1.99
C VAL A 130 16.75 9.99 -1.03
N GLY A 131 16.42 9.89 0.26
CA GLY A 131 16.91 10.80 1.30
C GLY A 131 18.42 10.78 1.50
N ASP A 132 19.13 9.72 1.07
CA ASP A 132 20.59 9.62 1.20
C ASP A 132 21.33 10.29 0.04
N ILE A 133 20.66 10.52 -1.09
CA ILE A 133 21.23 11.17 -2.27
C ILE A 133 21.49 12.64 -1.93
N LYS A 134 22.72 13.11 -2.16
CA LYS A 134 23.09 14.50 -1.86
C LYS A 134 22.54 15.45 -2.90
N PHE A 135 22.01 16.57 -2.43
CA PHE A 135 21.49 17.65 -3.27
C PHE A 135 22.55 18.09 -4.30
N THR A 136 23.80 18.25 -3.85
CA THR A 136 24.92 18.68 -4.70
C THR A 136 25.33 17.65 -5.74
N ASP A 137 25.06 16.37 -5.53
CA ASP A 137 25.45 15.34 -6.49
C ASP A 137 24.51 15.34 -7.69
N VAL A 138 23.22 15.57 -7.46
CA VAL A 138 22.23 15.71 -8.54
C VAL A 138 22.48 16.98 -9.36
N LEU A 139 22.84 18.10 -8.72
CA LEU A 139 23.14 19.35 -9.43
C LEU A 139 24.37 19.29 -10.35
N LYS A 140 25.23 18.28 -10.19
CA LYS A 140 26.41 18.06 -11.06
C LYS A 140 26.08 17.21 -12.29
N THR A 141 24.85 16.72 -12.40
CA THR A 141 24.40 15.88 -13.52
C THR A 141 23.53 16.68 -14.48
N ASP A 142 23.41 16.21 -15.71
CA ASP A 142 22.42 16.71 -16.68
C ASP A 142 21.09 15.94 -16.62
N TYR A 143 20.86 15.16 -15.56
CA TYR A 143 19.62 14.40 -15.35
C TYR A 143 18.54 15.27 -14.70
N TYR A 144 18.10 16.30 -15.42
CA TYR A 144 17.21 17.33 -14.89
C TYR A 144 15.86 16.81 -14.40
N ASP A 145 15.37 15.66 -14.89
CA ASP A 145 14.15 15.03 -14.35
C ASP A 145 14.28 14.66 -12.87
N LEU A 146 15.51 14.39 -12.38
CA LEU A 146 15.78 14.14 -10.97
C LEU A 146 15.54 15.38 -10.10
N TYR A 147 15.45 16.58 -10.69
CA TYR A 147 15.18 17.79 -9.93
C TYR A 147 13.79 17.77 -9.29
N SER A 148 12.86 16.98 -9.87
CA SER A 148 11.55 16.72 -9.28
C SER A 148 11.63 16.02 -7.92
N LEU A 149 12.73 15.32 -7.63
CA LEU A 149 12.95 14.58 -6.38
C LEU A 149 13.78 15.38 -5.36
N LEU A 150 14.33 16.55 -5.69
CA LEU A 150 15.17 17.34 -4.77
C LEU A 150 14.53 17.59 -3.40
N PRO A 151 13.22 17.88 -3.27
CA PRO A 151 12.57 18.06 -1.97
C PRO A 151 12.67 16.83 -1.05
N LEU A 152 12.88 15.64 -1.61
CA LEU A 152 12.97 14.36 -0.90
C LEU A 152 14.41 14.00 -0.50
N MET A 153 15.39 14.58 -1.20
CA MET A 153 16.81 14.24 -1.10
C MET A 153 17.50 14.88 0.11
N ASP A 154 18.75 14.48 0.36
CA ASP A 154 19.64 15.06 1.37
C ASP A 154 19.00 15.31 2.75
N GLN A 155 18.50 14.23 3.35
CA GLN A 155 17.73 14.27 4.58
C GLN A 155 18.43 15.03 5.72
N ASN A 156 19.75 14.96 5.82
CA ASN A 156 20.51 15.68 6.84
C ASN A 156 20.41 17.20 6.63
N ARG A 157 20.69 17.66 5.41
CA ARG A 157 20.61 19.08 5.05
C ARG A 157 19.19 19.62 5.17
N ARG A 158 18.19 18.82 4.81
CA ARG A 158 16.77 19.16 4.99
C ARG A 158 16.39 19.39 6.44
N LYS A 159 16.86 18.52 7.34
CA LYS A 159 16.61 18.65 8.79
C LYS A 159 17.26 19.91 9.37
N GLU A 160 18.43 20.29 8.84
CA GLU A 160 19.17 21.49 9.26
C GLU A 160 18.55 22.79 8.73
N GLU A 161 18.27 22.85 7.42
CA GLU A 161 17.85 24.09 6.75
C GLU A 161 16.32 24.30 6.77
N GLY A 162 15.53 23.24 7.00
CA GLY A 162 14.07 23.32 7.04
C GLY A 162 13.47 23.88 5.76
N GLU A 163 12.69 24.96 5.87
CA GLU A 163 12.02 25.59 4.73
C GLU A 163 13.01 26.18 3.70
N LYS A 164 14.17 26.68 4.15
CA LYS A 164 15.21 27.23 3.26
C LYS A 164 15.73 26.19 2.27
N TYR A 165 15.73 24.91 2.64
CA TYR A 165 16.09 23.85 1.73
C TYR A 165 15.11 23.78 0.55
N LEU A 166 13.81 23.93 0.82
CA LEU A 166 12.78 23.88 -0.21
C LEU A 166 12.91 25.07 -1.17
N GLU A 167 13.20 26.25 -0.64
CA GLU A 167 13.50 27.45 -1.45
C GLU A 167 14.67 27.19 -2.41
N ARG A 168 15.76 26.57 -1.93
CA ARG A 168 16.90 26.19 -2.79
C ARG A 168 16.53 25.18 -3.87
N CYS A 169 15.64 24.23 -3.58
CA CYS A 169 15.16 23.29 -4.59
C CYS A 169 14.43 24.02 -5.71
N VAL A 170 13.57 24.98 -5.35
CA VAL A 170 12.81 25.78 -6.30
C VAL A 170 13.73 26.66 -7.16
N GLU A 171 14.71 27.32 -6.57
CA GLU A 171 15.72 28.09 -7.32
C GLU A 171 16.53 27.18 -8.27
N ALA A 172 16.96 26.00 -7.82
CA ALA A 172 17.65 25.05 -8.68
C ALA A 172 16.78 24.61 -9.88
N ILE A 173 15.47 24.45 -9.70
CA ILE A 173 14.53 24.12 -10.78
C ILE A 173 14.36 25.29 -11.75
N LYS A 174 14.29 26.53 -11.25
CA LYS A 174 14.20 27.75 -12.08
C LYS A 174 15.40 27.86 -13.03
N ASP A 175 16.59 27.54 -12.54
CA ASP A 175 17.86 27.73 -13.25
C ASP A 175 18.22 26.62 -14.24
N ILE A 176 17.43 25.54 -14.35
CA ILE A 176 17.71 24.44 -15.28
C ILE A 176 17.84 24.97 -16.72
N PRO A 177 18.83 24.57 -17.54
CA PRO A 177 18.96 25.05 -18.92
C PRO A 177 18.13 24.21 -19.92
N ILE A 178 16.83 24.02 -19.66
CA ILE A 178 15.90 23.27 -20.55
C ILE A 178 14.67 24.10 -20.95
N ASP A 179 13.87 23.55 -21.86
CA ASP A 179 12.63 24.19 -22.33
C ASP A 179 11.60 24.41 -21.21
N ILE A 180 10.79 25.46 -21.38
CA ILE A 180 9.84 25.90 -20.36
C ILE A 180 8.77 24.85 -20.03
N ASN A 181 8.38 23.99 -20.98
CA ASN A 181 7.36 22.98 -20.74
C ASN A 181 7.89 21.87 -19.83
N LYS A 182 9.11 21.41 -20.06
CA LYS A 182 9.77 20.47 -19.13
C LYS A 182 10.00 21.09 -17.76
N LYS A 183 10.36 22.38 -17.67
CA LYS A 183 10.45 23.07 -16.37
C LYS A 183 9.12 23.08 -15.62
N LYS A 184 8.01 23.39 -16.31
CA LYS A 184 6.65 23.33 -15.73
C LYS A 184 6.39 21.95 -15.13
N ASP A 185 6.67 20.89 -15.87
CA ASP A 185 6.44 19.51 -15.42
C ASP A 185 7.32 19.12 -14.23
N ILE A 186 8.60 19.48 -14.25
CA ILE A 186 9.53 19.21 -13.13
C ILE A 186 9.09 19.97 -11.88
N ALA A 187 8.76 21.26 -12.02
CA ALA A 187 8.30 22.09 -10.91
C ALA A 187 7.02 21.54 -10.30
N PHE A 188 6.05 21.14 -11.12
CA PHE A 188 4.80 20.57 -10.65
C PHE A 188 4.99 19.23 -9.92
N LYS A 189 5.82 18.34 -10.47
CA LYS A 189 6.16 17.07 -9.80
C LYS A 189 6.88 17.33 -8.47
N ALA A 190 7.80 18.29 -8.44
CA ALA A 190 8.49 18.69 -7.21
C ALA A 190 7.52 19.24 -6.16
N GLU A 191 6.54 20.05 -6.56
CA GLU A 191 5.51 20.58 -5.68
C GLU A 191 4.70 19.45 -5.03
N ILE A 192 4.21 18.49 -5.85
CA ILE A 192 3.47 17.32 -5.36
C ILE A 192 4.32 16.50 -4.38
N LEU A 193 5.55 16.15 -4.79
CA LEU A 193 6.43 15.29 -4.00
C LEU A 193 6.87 15.98 -2.70
N SER A 194 6.94 17.30 -2.67
CA SER A 194 7.20 18.06 -1.44
C SER A 194 6.18 17.74 -0.34
N GLY A 195 4.94 17.37 -0.71
CA GLY A 195 3.88 16.97 0.22
C GLY A 195 4.19 15.73 1.07
N ILE A 196 5.17 14.91 0.68
CA ILE A 196 5.64 13.76 1.47
C ILE A 196 6.37 14.23 2.74
N ILE A 197 6.95 15.43 2.71
CA ILE A 197 7.95 15.88 3.68
C ILE A 197 7.48 17.14 4.40
N PHE A 198 7.08 18.14 3.62
CA PHE A 198 6.81 19.49 4.06
C PHE A 198 5.32 19.70 4.31
N LYS A 199 5.00 20.67 5.17
CA LYS A 199 3.62 21.06 5.43
C LYS A 199 3.07 21.83 4.24
N LYS A 200 1.76 21.68 4.00
CA LYS A 200 1.05 22.30 2.88
C LYS A 200 1.27 23.81 2.81
N GLU A 201 1.22 24.51 3.94
CA GLU A 201 1.36 25.98 4.00
C GLU A 201 2.75 26.47 3.56
N VAL A 202 3.78 25.65 3.79
CA VAL A 202 5.16 25.93 3.36
C VAL A 202 5.29 25.73 1.86
N ILE A 203 4.74 24.62 1.34
CA ILE A 203 4.78 24.30 -0.08
C ILE A 203 4.06 25.39 -0.87
N GLU A 204 2.84 25.74 -0.48
CA GLU A 204 2.06 26.81 -1.13
C GLU A 204 2.82 28.13 -1.16
N ARG A 205 3.46 28.52 -0.05
CA ARG A 205 4.26 29.75 0.01
C ARG A 205 5.45 29.70 -0.95
N VAL A 206 6.26 28.64 -0.87
CA VAL A 206 7.55 28.52 -1.60
C VAL A 206 7.33 28.29 -3.10
N PHE A 207 6.34 27.50 -3.50
CA PHE A 207 6.05 27.24 -4.91
C PHE A 207 5.17 28.31 -5.57
N SER A 208 4.50 29.20 -4.81
CA SER A 208 3.57 30.19 -5.36
C SER A 208 4.14 31.04 -6.50
N GLU A 209 5.41 31.43 -6.41
CA GLU A 209 6.09 32.20 -7.45
C GLU A 209 6.27 31.36 -8.72
N VAL A 210 6.76 30.13 -8.60
CA VAL A 210 7.05 29.25 -9.74
C VAL A 210 5.78 28.78 -10.43
N VAL A 211 4.73 28.47 -9.67
CA VAL A 211 3.41 28.15 -10.23
C VAL A 211 2.92 29.26 -11.15
N LYS A 212 3.00 30.53 -10.70
CA LYS A 212 2.59 31.70 -11.49
C LYS A 212 3.54 32.00 -12.65
N MET A 213 4.84 31.97 -12.40
CA MET A 213 5.87 32.29 -13.39
C MET A 213 5.81 31.33 -14.57
N PHE A 214 5.65 30.03 -14.28
CA PHE A 214 5.60 29.00 -15.31
C PHE A 214 4.19 28.72 -15.82
N ARG A 215 3.13 29.25 -15.19
CA ARG A 215 1.73 28.90 -15.51
C ARG A 215 1.55 27.38 -15.52
N ILE A 216 1.84 26.75 -14.38
CA ILE A 216 1.84 25.29 -14.24
C ILE A 216 0.47 24.71 -14.59
N GLU A 217 -0.62 25.45 -14.37
CA GLU A 217 -1.98 25.07 -14.73
C GLU A 217 -2.17 24.78 -16.24
N GLU A 218 -1.29 25.30 -17.10
CA GLU A 218 -1.31 25.03 -18.53
C GLU A 218 -0.64 23.68 -18.90
N SER A 219 0.16 23.08 -18.01
CA SER A 219 0.86 21.80 -18.23
C SER A 219 -0.12 20.66 -18.51
N GLU A 220 0.25 19.78 -19.45
CA GLU A 220 -0.48 18.54 -19.72
C GLU A 220 -0.46 17.60 -18.52
N THR A 221 0.69 17.50 -17.83
CA THR A 221 0.85 16.71 -16.61
C THR A 221 -0.09 17.21 -15.52
N TYR A 222 -0.21 18.53 -15.36
CA TYR A 222 -1.13 19.15 -14.40
C TYR A 222 -2.57 18.73 -14.68
N LYS A 223 -3.04 18.93 -15.92
CA LYS A 223 -4.41 18.59 -16.33
C LYS A 223 -4.71 17.10 -16.09
N MET A 224 -3.82 16.22 -16.56
CA MET A 224 -3.98 14.78 -16.39
C MET A 224 -4.06 14.36 -14.91
N ILE A 225 -3.20 14.91 -14.04
CA ILE A 225 -3.18 14.55 -12.62
C ILE A 225 -4.45 15.07 -11.91
N ILE A 226 -4.87 16.30 -12.21
CA ILE A 226 -6.09 16.87 -11.64
C ILE A 226 -7.33 16.08 -12.10
N GLU A 227 -7.43 15.76 -13.39
CA GLU A 227 -8.53 14.93 -13.93
C GLU A 227 -8.62 13.58 -13.23
N LYS A 228 -7.50 12.84 -13.13
CA LYS A 228 -7.45 11.56 -12.39
C LYS A 228 -7.76 11.73 -10.90
N GLY A 229 -7.31 12.84 -10.30
CA GLY A 229 -7.60 13.17 -8.90
C GLY A 229 -9.08 13.39 -8.66
N ILE A 230 -9.76 14.11 -9.56
CA ILE A 230 -11.21 14.32 -9.54
C ILE A 230 -11.94 12.99 -9.71
N GLU A 231 -11.55 12.19 -10.69
CA GLU A 231 -12.15 10.86 -10.95
C GLU A 231 -12.08 9.95 -9.72
N LYS A 232 -10.89 9.81 -9.12
CA LYS A 232 -10.72 9.03 -7.88
C LYS A 232 -11.49 9.61 -6.70
N GLY A 233 -11.59 10.94 -6.61
CA GLY A 233 -12.37 11.62 -5.58
C GLY A 233 -13.87 11.29 -5.70
N ILE A 234 -14.41 11.30 -6.92
CA ILE A 234 -15.79 10.92 -7.21
C ILE A 234 -16.01 9.44 -6.90
N GLU A 235 -15.12 8.55 -7.34
CA GLU A 235 -15.21 7.11 -7.09
C GLU A 235 -15.24 6.80 -5.59
N LYS A 236 -14.31 7.40 -4.83
CA LYS A 236 -14.26 7.26 -3.37
C LYS A 236 -15.53 7.79 -2.70
N GLY A 237 -16.03 8.95 -3.14
CA GLY A 237 -17.27 9.54 -2.63
C GLY A 237 -18.50 8.66 -2.88
N ILE A 238 -18.60 8.05 -4.07
CA ILE A 238 -19.68 7.10 -4.40
C ILE A 238 -19.57 5.86 -3.51
N LYS A 239 -18.37 5.30 -3.36
CA LYS A 239 -18.16 4.10 -2.55
C LYS A 239 -18.53 4.33 -1.08
N GLU A 240 -18.04 5.42 -0.48
CA GLU A 240 -18.38 5.78 0.90
C GLU A 240 -19.88 6.06 1.06
N GLY A 241 -20.52 6.70 0.06
CA GLY A 241 -21.96 6.94 0.06
C GLY A 241 -22.79 5.65 0.01
N ILE A 242 -22.37 4.68 -0.80
CA ILE A 242 -23.02 3.37 -0.88
C ILE A 242 -22.85 2.60 0.43
N GLU A 243 -21.64 2.55 0.99
CA GLU A 243 -21.37 1.86 2.26
C GLU A 243 -22.21 2.43 3.40
N ARG A 244 -22.26 3.76 3.55
CA ARG A 244 -23.12 4.41 4.55
C ARG A 244 -24.60 4.14 4.30
N GLY A 245 -25.05 4.22 3.06
CA GLY A 245 -26.45 3.96 2.70
C GLY A 245 -26.87 2.52 3.00
N ILE A 246 -26.00 1.53 2.76
CA ILE A 246 -26.23 0.13 3.12
C ILE A 246 -26.28 -0.02 4.63
N GLU A 247 -25.34 0.56 5.37
CA GLU A 247 -25.30 0.45 6.84
C GLU A 247 -26.54 1.09 7.49
N GLU A 248 -26.94 2.28 7.06
CA GLU A 248 -28.16 2.95 7.52
C GLU A 248 -29.41 2.16 7.14
N GLY A 249 -29.46 1.62 5.92
CA GLY A 249 -30.54 0.76 5.45
C GLY A 249 -30.72 -0.50 6.30
N ILE A 250 -29.62 -1.18 6.61
CA ILE A 250 -29.61 -2.38 7.49
C ILE A 250 -30.08 -2.01 8.89
N LYS A 251 -29.54 -0.94 9.49
CA LYS A 251 -29.95 -0.49 10.83
C LYS A 251 -31.43 -0.12 10.89
N LYS A 252 -31.93 0.59 9.88
CA LYS A 252 -33.33 0.98 9.78
C LYS A 252 -34.23 -0.25 9.61
N GLY A 253 -33.88 -1.17 8.70
CA GLY A 253 -34.61 -2.42 8.48
C GLY A 253 -34.67 -3.29 9.74
N ALA A 254 -33.54 -3.47 10.43
CA ALA A 254 -33.49 -4.21 11.68
C ALA A 254 -34.37 -3.57 12.77
N LYS A 255 -34.38 -2.22 12.87
CA LYS A 255 -35.25 -1.51 13.80
C LYS A 255 -36.73 -1.66 13.43
N GLU A 256 -37.08 -1.55 12.15
CA GLU A 256 -38.45 -1.73 11.66
C GLU A 256 -38.96 -3.15 11.90
N GLU A 257 -38.11 -4.17 11.71
CA GLU A 257 -38.42 -5.56 12.01
C GLU A 257 -38.66 -5.78 13.52
N LYS A 258 -37.77 -5.27 14.38
CA LYS A 258 -37.96 -5.29 15.85
C LYS A 258 -39.30 -4.66 16.25
N ILE A 259 -39.67 -3.53 15.66
CA ILE A 259 -40.95 -2.86 15.90
C ILE A 259 -42.12 -3.72 15.40
N ALA A 260 -42.02 -4.35 14.23
CA ALA A 260 -43.07 -5.21 13.69
C ALA A 260 -43.31 -6.45 14.55
N ILE A 261 -42.24 -7.06 15.08
CA ILE A 261 -42.30 -8.17 16.04
C ILE A 261 -42.96 -7.70 17.33
N ALA A 262 -42.53 -6.57 17.90
CA ALA A 262 -43.11 -6.01 19.14
C ALA A 262 -44.63 -5.78 18.99
N LYS A 263 -45.08 -5.22 17.87
CA LYS A 263 -46.52 -5.02 17.58
C LYS A 263 -47.30 -6.34 17.55
N LYS A 264 -46.74 -7.40 16.95
CA LYS A 264 -47.38 -8.72 16.92
C LYS A 264 -47.48 -9.34 18.32
N LEU A 265 -46.42 -9.22 19.13
CA LEU A 265 -46.39 -9.76 20.49
C LEU A 265 -47.35 -9.01 21.44
N LEU A 266 -47.42 -7.68 21.32
CA LEU A 266 -48.40 -6.86 22.05
C LEU A 266 -49.83 -7.28 21.72
N LYS A 267 -50.15 -7.50 20.43
CA LYS A 267 -51.48 -7.95 19.99
C LYS A 267 -51.87 -9.33 20.57
N ASN A 268 -50.89 -10.17 20.86
CA ASN A 268 -51.08 -11.48 21.48
C ASN A 268 -51.11 -11.43 23.02
N GLY A 269 -51.05 -10.25 23.63
CA GLY A 269 -51.17 -10.08 25.09
C GLY A 269 -49.90 -10.41 25.87
N MET A 270 -48.73 -10.43 25.23
CA MET A 270 -47.47 -10.68 25.94
C MET A 270 -47.08 -9.46 26.82
N PRO A 271 -46.59 -9.67 28.05
CA PRO A 271 -46.11 -8.60 28.93
C PRO A 271 -44.96 -7.77 28.33
N ILE A 272 -44.94 -6.46 28.62
CA ILE A 272 -43.99 -5.49 28.03
C ILE A 272 -42.53 -5.80 28.35
N ASP A 273 -42.24 -6.25 29.58
CA ASP A 273 -40.92 -6.66 30.04
C ASP A 273 -40.38 -7.83 29.21
N LYS A 274 -41.22 -8.82 28.91
CA LYS A 274 -40.89 -9.96 28.03
C LYS A 274 -40.69 -9.55 26.58
N ILE A 275 -41.47 -8.58 26.07
CA ILE A 275 -41.31 -8.06 24.71
C ILE A 275 -40.00 -7.28 24.57
N ALA A 276 -39.64 -6.48 25.59
CA ALA A 276 -38.37 -5.76 25.64
C ALA A 276 -37.18 -6.73 25.60
N GLU A 277 -37.24 -7.83 26.36
CA GLU A 277 -36.23 -8.89 26.34
C GLU A 277 -36.06 -9.54 24.95
N ILE A 278 -37.18 -9.86 24.26
CA ILE A 278 -37.16 -10.57 22.96
C ILE A 278 -36.73 -9.67 21.80
N THR A 279 -37.18 -8.41 21.80
CA THR A 279 -36.98 -7.50 20.66
C THR A 279 -35.77 -6.58 20.86
N GLU A 280 -35.18 -6.59 22.05
CA GLU A 280 -34.12 -5.67 22.50
C GLU A 280 -34.49 -4.19 22.33
N LEU A 281 -35.80 -3.88 22.30
CA LEU A 281 -36.31 -2.52 22.33
C LEU A 281 -36.49 -2.08 23.78
N SER A 282 -36.35 -0.78 24.04
CA SER A 282 -36.65 -0.25 25.37
C SER A 282 -38.17 -0.33 25.66
N GLU A 283 -38.54 -0.49 26.92
CA GLU A 283 -39.97 -0.48 27.30
C GLU A 283 -40.68 0.81 26.87
N ASP A 284 -39.98 1.95 26.88
CA ASP A 284 -40.54 3.23 26.44
C ASP A 284 -40.80 3.26 24.93
N GLU A 285 -39.92 2.65 24.13
CA GLU A 285 -40.17 2.46 22.70
C GLU A 285 -41.37 1.55 22.47
N ILE A 286 -41.55 0.49 23.26
CA ILE A 286 -42.68 -0.43 23.17
C ILE A 286 -43.99 0.22 23.60
N LYS A 287 -44.01 0.98 24.71
CA LYS A 287 -45.18 1.72 25.20
C LYS A 287 -45.68 2.74 24.17
N LYS A 288 -44.76 3.38 23.41
CA LYS A 288 -45.11 4.28 22.30
C LYS A 288 -45.81 3.59 21.14
N LEU A 289 -45.68 2.27 20.98
CA LEU A 289 -46.38 1.48 19.95
C LEU A 289 -47.83 1.13 20.32
N MET A 290 -48.25 1.41 21.56
CA MET A 290 -49.60 1.16 22.07
C MET A 290 -50.56 2.34 21.86
N ASN A 291 -50.02 3.49 21.42
CA ASN A 291 -50.79 4.70 21.09
C ASN A 291 -51.18 4.74 19.61
#